data_AF-A0A523M767-F1
#
_entry.id   AF-A0A523M767-F1
#
_cell.length_a   1.000
_cell.length_b   1.000
_cell.length_c   1.000
_cell.angle_alpha   90.00
_cell.angle_beta   90.00
_cell.angle_gamma   90.00
#
_symmetry.space_group_name_H-M   'P 1'
#
loop_
_entity.id
_entity.type
_entity.pdbx_description
1 polymer ?
#
loop_
_entity_poly.entity_id
_entity_poly.type
_entity_poly.pdbx_seq_one_letter_code
_entity_poly.pdbx_strand_id
1 'polypeptide(L)'
;MRPTDVLKAIAYPLTEPAVVMTLIMLWLLVSFAIWGGAMGLFVLILVIPAVFRYQMIILGARARGVTPSTLDADFFDWFGNAWTLFPAPVAVLLIWGVISTAANLGTAWAALAVILASVFFPASIAVLAITRSPLQSLNPIALGQLLRRCAATFWIAPVFLVLSAWLSLQAEALPMMVAILLQMFLLFAFFSLTGSLIEPFGLMADVNIPDALEPAQDEIDANVEKERTAVLNHAFGFISRGNRAGGFKHVTEWTAASPDPRVAWAWFFERMLAWENQEHALFFAQLYIHDMLGHAENIPALKVLMRCHLVSERFRPLSEDLPAIIEVAQASGNMELAAVLKRN
;
A
#
# COMPACT_ATOMS: atom_id res chain seq x y z
N MET A 1 -31.79 6.89 5.22
CA MET A 1 -31.43 5.55 4.71
C MET A 1 -32.63 4.63 4.89
N ARG A 2 -33.03 3.84 3.88
CA ARG A 2 -34.18 2.93 4.03
C ARG A 2 -33.77 1.69 4.83
N PRO A 3 -34.69 1.00 5.52
CA PRO A 3 -34.38 -0.23 6.25
C PRO A 3 -33.72 -1.32 5.39
N THR A 4 -34.11 -1.40 4.11
CA THR A 4 -33.52 -2.31 3.13
C THR A 4 -32.04 -2.02 2.86
N ASP A 5 -31.65 -0.76 2.88
CA ASP A 5 -30.27 -0.34 2.61
C ASP A 5 -29.39 -0.66 3.82
N VAL A 6 -29.92 -0.50 5.03
CA VAL A 6 -29.25 -0.92 6.29
C VAL A 6 -29.01 -2.43 6.30
N LEU A 7 -30.04 -3.23 5.96
CA LEU A 7 -29.90 -4.68 5.90
C LEU A 7 -28.86 -5.12 4.86
N LYS A 8 -28.84 -4.49 3.68
CA LYS A 8 -27.81 -4.73 2.66
C LYS A 8 -26.41 -4.41 3.17
N ALA A 9 -26.25 -3.29 3.90
CA ALA A 9 -24.96 -2.91 4.45
C ALA A 9 -24.45 -3.88 5.53
N ILE A 10 -25.36 -4.41 6.37
CA ILE A 10 -25.05 -5.42 7.38
C ILE A 10 -24.75 -6.78 6.74
N ALA A 11 -25.51 -7.17 5.71
CA ALA A 11 -25.31 -8.43 5.00
C ALA A 11 -24.11 -8.41 4.04
N TYR A 12 -23.53 -7.23 3.77
CA TYR A 12 -22.43 -7.03 2.83
C TYR A 12 -21.27 -8.04 2.99
N PRO A 13 -20.79 -8.36 4.21
CA PRO A 13 -19.72 -9.33 4.39
C PRO A 13 -20.06 -10.76 3.97
N LEU A 14 -21.34 -11.06 3.76
CA LEU A 14 -21.84 -12.36 3.30
C LEU A 14 -22.24 -12.36 1.82
N THR A 15 -22.41 -11.18 1.22
CA THR A 15 -22.86 -11.05 -0.17
C THR A 15 -21.74 -10.71 -1.14
N GLU A 16 -20.70 -10.00 -0.70
CA GLU A 16 -19.58 -9.60 -1.55
C GLU A 16 -18.47 -10.67 -1.55
N PRO A 17 -18.15 -11.31 -2.70
CA PRO A 17 -17.21 -12.44 -2.73
C PRO A 17 -15.82 -12.12 -2.16
N ALA A 18 -15.29 -10.93 -2.44
CA ALA A 18 -13.98 -10.50 -1.93
C ALA A 18 -13.97 -10.41 -0.39
N VAL A 19 -15.07 -9.93 0.21
CA VAL A 19 -15.22 -9.79 1.65
C VAL A 19 -15.49 -11.13 2.30
N VAL A 20 -16.32 -11.98 1.70
CA VAL A 20 -16.62 -13.34 2.19
C VAL A 20 -15.33 -14.15 2.27
N MET A 21 -14.52 -14.18 1.20
CA MET A 21 -13.28 -14.95 1.20
C MET A 21 -12.29 -14.45 2.25
N THR A 22 -12.17 -13.12 2.37
CA THR A 22 -11.29 -12.53 3.38
C THR A 22 -11.79 -12.79 4.81
N LEU A 23 -13.11 -12.74 5.03
CA LEU A 23 -13.75 -13.06 6.31
C LEU A 23 -13.48 -14.52 6.69
N ILE A 24 -13.69 -15.47 5.79
CA ILE A 24 -13.42 -16.90 6.03
C ILE A 24 -11.94 -17.12 6.32
N MET A 25 -11.05 -16.52 5.55
CA MET A 25 -9.61 -16.71 5.73
C MET A 25 -9.13 -16.15 7.07
N LEU A 26 -9.51 -14.92 7.43
CA LEU A 26 -9.15 -14.33 8.70
C LEU A 26 -9.82 -15.06 9.88
N TRP A 27 -11.05 -15.55 9.70
CA TRP A 27 -11.72 -16.40 10.68
C TRP A 27 -10.92 -17.68 10.95
N LEU A 28 -10.47 -18.38 9.92
CA LEU A 28 -9.65 -19.58 10.08
C LEU A 28 -8.31 -19.25 10.76
N LEU A 29 -7.64 -18.17 10.34
CA LEU A 29 -6.36 -17.75 10.92
C LEU A 29 -6.50 -17.41 12.41
N VAL A 30 -7.51 -16.61 12.79
CA VAL A 30 -7.78 -16.26 14.19
C VAL A 30 -8.20 -17.49 14.99
N SER A 31 -9.03 -18.36 14.43
CA SER A 31 -9.47 -19.59 15.11
C SER A 31 -8.30 -20.52 15.39
N PHE A 32 -7.44 -20.76 14.41
CA PHE A 32 -6.24 -21.58 14.59
C PHE A 32 -5.21 -20.91 15.51
N ALA A 33 -5.08 -19.58 15.46
CA ALA A 33 -4.24 -18.84 16.39
C ALA A 33 -4.72 -19.03 17.84
N ILE A 34 -6.02 -18.97 18.11
CA ILE A 34 -6.53 -19.17 19.47
C ILE A 34 -6.33 -20.63 19.92
N TRP A 35 -6.47 -21.60 19.01
CA TRP A 35 -6.26 -23.01 19.31
C TRP A 35 -4.78 -23.42 19.48
N GLY A 36 -3.86 -22.69 18.84
CA GLY A 36 -2.43 -23.02 18.76
C GLY A 36 -1.61 -22.73 20.01
N GLY A 37 -2.21 -22.28 21.11
CA GLY A 37 -1.53 -21.98 22.37
C GLY A 37 -0.44 -20.89 22.19
N ALA A 38 0.77 -21.15 22.69
CA ALA A 38 1.88 -20.18 22.62
C ALA A 38 2.31 -19.84 21.18
N MET A 39 2.33 -20.83 20.27
CA MET A 39 2.59 -20.58 18.85
C MET A 39 1.45 -19.80 18.20
N GLY A 40 0.24 -20.04 18.67
CA GLY A 40 -0.96 -19.28 18.33
C GLY A 40 -0.85 -17.77 18.60
N LEU A 41 -0.18 -17.37 19.67
CA LEU A 41 0.06 -15.95 20.00
C LEU A 41 0.85 -15.24 18.89
N PHE A 42 1.88 -15.88 18.34
CA PHE A 42 2.65 -15.32 17.23
C PHE A 42 1.79 -15.13 15.98
N VAL A 43 0.94 -16.11 15.67
CA VAL A 43 -0.01 -16.00 14.55
C VAL A 43 -0.99 -14.84 14.81
N LEU A 44 -1.50 -14.71 16.03
CA LEU A 44 -2.42 -13.63 16.39
C LEU A 44 -1.77 -12.24 16.19
N ILE A 45 -0.52 -12.07 16.63
CA ILE A 45 0.27 -10.84 16.43
C ILE A 45 0.42 -10.54 14.94
N LEU A 46 0.68 -11.54 14.09
CA LEU A 46 0.80 -11.33 12.65
C LEU A 46 -0.54 -10.98 11.99
N VAL A 47 -1.66 -11.53 12.49
CA VAL A 47 -3.00 -11.37 11.89
C VAL A 47 -3.69 -10.08 12.31
N ILE A 48 -3.38 -9.52 13.49
CA ILE A 48 -3.99 -8.29 14.01
C ILE A 48 -3.96 -7.14 12.97
N PRO A 49 -2.82 -6.81 12.34
CA PRO A 49 -2.79 -5.76 11.32
C PRO A 49 -3.71 -6.02 10.14
N ALA A 50 -3.75 -7.26 9.65
CA ALA A 50 -4.59 -7.63 8.53
C ALA A 50 -6.07 -7.45 8.85
N VAL A 51 -6.50 -7.80 10.07
CA VAL A 51 -7.89 -7.63 10.52
C VAL A 51 -8.30 -6.15 10.52
N PHE A 52 -7.51 -5.29 11.17
CA PHE A 52 -7.84 -3.85 11.26
C PHE A 52 -7.70 -3.13 9.91
N ARG A 53 -6.68 -3.47 9.11
CA ARG A 53 -6.53 -2.92 7.75
C ARG A 53 -7.72 -3.25 6.88
N TYR A 54 -8.12 -4.52 6.87
CA TYR A 54 -9.21 -4.95 6.03
C TYR A 54 -10.53 -4.27 6.42
N GLN A 55 -10.78 -4.08 7.72
CA GLN A 55 -11.94 -3.32 8.21
C GLN A 55 -11.96 -1.86 7.72
N MET A 56 -10.82 -1.17 7.78
CA MET A 56 -10.71 0.21 7.26
C MET A 56 -10.87 0.26 5.74
N ILE A 57 -10.41 -0.75 5.02
CA ILE A 57 -10.61 -0.87 3.56
C ILE A 57 -12.08 -1.09 3.23
N ILE A 58 -12.79 -1.97 3.95
CA ILE A 58 -14.24 -2.17 3.79
C ILE A 58 -14.96 -0.84 4.00
N LEU A 59 -14.69 -0.15 5.11
CA LEU A 59 -15.34 1.13 5.42
C LEU A 59 -15.07 2.14 4.29
N GLY A 60 -13.82 2.32 3.88
CA GLY A 60 -13.46 3.24 2.81
C GLY A 60 -14.05 2.88 1.45
N ALA A 61 -14.12 1.59 1.12
CA ALA A 61 -14.71 1.09 -0.13
C ALA A 61 -16.23 1.34 -0.15
N ARG A 62 -16.92 1.02 0.95
CA ARG A 62 -18.35 1.30 1.12
C ARG A 62 -18.67 2.78 1.08
N ALA A 63 -17.83 3.61 1.70
CA ALA A 63 -17.98 5.07 1.66
C ALA A 63 -17.79 5.68 0.28
N ARG A 64 -17.08 4.99 -0.63
CA ARG A 64 -16.87 5.41 -2.03
C ARG A 64 -17.80 4.71 -3.03
N GLY A 65 -18.60 3.74 -2.58
CA GLY A 65 -19.42 2.92 -3.48
C GLY A 65 -18.61 1.99 -4.40
N VAL A 66 -17.38 1.63 -4.03
CA VAL A 66 -16.50 0.73 -4.81
C VAL A 66 -16.36 -0.63 -4.13
N THR A 67 -15.96 -1.64 -4.90
CA THR A 67 -15.64 -2.97 -4.36
C THR A 67 -14.29 -2.94 -3.61
N PRO A 68 -14.19 -3.52 -2.41
CA PRO A 68 -12.93 -3.62 -1.68
C PRO A 68 -11.97 -4.58 -2.41
N SER A 69 -10.66 -4.36 -2.23
CA SER A 69 -9.66 -5.32 -2.67
C SER A 69 -9.74 -6.62 -1.84
N THR A 70 -9.22 -7.70 -2.41
CA THR A 70 -8.98 -8.95 -1.66
C THR A 70 -7.80 -8.78 -0.70
N LEU A 71 -7.69 -9.64 0.32
CA LEU A 71 -6.53 -9.62 1.21
C LEU A 71 -5.23 -9.88 0.44
N ASP A 72 -4.21 -9.05 0.67
CA ASP A 72 -2.87 -9.19 0.09
C ASP A 72 -1.82 -9.37 1.21
N ALA A 73 -0.62 -9.84 0.86
CA ALA A 73 0.49 -10.05 1.78
C ALA A 73 0.88 -8.77 2.53
N ASP A 74 0.79 -7.62 1.87
CA ASP A 74 1.09 -6.30 2.44
C ASP A 74 0.19 -5.94 3.64
N PHE A 75 -0.92 -6.66 3.84
CA PHE A 75 -1.87 -6.38 4.92
C PHE A 75 -1.36 -6.89 6.27
N PHE A 76 -0.37 -7.79 6.26
CA PHE A 76 0.24 -8.37 7.45
C PHE A 76 1.46 -7.58 7.97
N ASP A 77 1.97 -6.62 7.19
CA ASP A 77 3.07 -5.76 7.64
C ASP A 77 2.63 -4.90 8.83
N TRP A 78 3.44 -4.70 9.85
CA TRP A 78 3.10 -3.83 10.97
C TRP A 78 3.27 -2.33 10.66
N PHE A 79 4.14 -1.99 9.70
CA PHE A 79 4.57 -0.60 9.49
C PHE A 79 3.98 0.05 8.23
N GLY A 80 3.64 -0.72 7.20
CA GLY A 80 3.00 -0.21 5.98
C GLY A 80 1.54 0.20 6.18
N ASN A 81 1.27 1.47 6.53
CA ASN A 81 -0.05 2.06 6.85
C ASN A 81 -0.46 1.96 8.32
N ALA A 82 0.36 2.50 9.24
CA ALA A 82 0.08 2.50 10.68
C ALA A 82 -1.28 3.13 11.09
N TRP A 83 -1.82 4.06 10.30
CA TRP A 83 -3.10 4.72 10.60
C TRP A 83 -4.28 3.75 10.67
N THR A 84 -4.24 2.63 9.94
CA THR A 84 -5.33 1.63 9.95
C THR A 84 -5.40 0.85 11.26
N LEU A 85 -4.31 0.83 12.03
CA LEU A 85 -4.26 0.19 13.35
C LEU A 85 -4.84 1.08 14.45
N PHE A 86 -5.00 2.38 14.19
CA PHE A 86 -5.44 3.36 15.18
C PHE A 86 -6.82 3.10 15.81
N PRO A 87 -7.80 2.42 15.16
CA PRO A 87 -9.03 2.01 15.83
C PRO A 87 -8.78 1.12 17.06
N ALA A 88 -7.69 0.33 17.08
CA ALA A 88 -7.38 -0.57 18.18
C ALA A 88 -7.09 0.17 19.51
N PRO A 89 -6.11 1.10 19.61
CA PRO A 89 -5.88 1.84 20.85
C PRO A 89 -7.09 2.69 21.26
N VAL A 90 -7.84 3.25 20.30
CA VAL A 90 -9.07 3.99 20.61
C VAL A 90 -10.10 3.06 21.26
N ALA A 91 -10.36 1.88 20.69
CA ALA A 91 -11.28 0.90 21.26
C ALA A 91 -10.84 0.46 22.67
N VAL A 92 -9.55 0.18 22.86
CA VAL A 92 -8.99 -0.19 24.18
C VAL A 92 -9.22 0.91 25.21
N LEU A 93 -8.95 2.17 24.87
CA LEU A 93 -9.14 3.30 25.79
C LEU A 93 -10.62 3.51 26.13
N LEU A 94 -11.52 3.35 25.17
CA LEU A 94 -12.97 3.48 25.41
C LEU A 94 -13.48 2.34 26.31
N ILE A 95 -13.08 1.09 26.03
CA ILE A 95 -13.44 -0.06 26.86
C ILE A 95 -12.91 0.12 28.28
N TRP A 96 -11.64 0.49 28.42
CA TRP A 96 -11.03 0.79 29.70
C TRP A 96 -11.78 1.91 30.45
N GLY A 97 -12.13 2.99 29.75
CA GLY A 97 -12.90 4.10 30.30
C GLY A 97 -14.27 3.66 30.82
N VAL A 98 -14.99 2.80 30.09
CA VAL A 98 -16.27 2.23 30.53
C VAL A 98 -16.10 1.37 31.77
N ILE A 99 -15.13 0.45 31.78
CA ILE A 99 -14.86 -0.45 32.92
C ILE A 99 -14.46 0.36 34.16
N SER A 100 -13.56 1.33 34.01
CA SER A 100 -13.12 2.20 35.09
C SER A 100 -14.26 3.05 35.64
N THR A 101 -15.14 3.57 34.77
CA THR A 101 -16.32 4.33 35.20
C THR A 101 -17.29 3.45 35.98
N ALA A 102 -17.50 2.21 35.54
CA ALA A 102 -18.33 1.24 36.26
C ALA A 102 -17.79 0.93 37.65
N ALA A 103 -16.46 0.74 37.77
CA ALA A 103 -15.80 0.41 39.02
C ALA A 103 -15.80 1.57 40.03
N ASN A 104 -15.63 2.81 39.57
CA ASN A 104 -15.42 3.97 40.44
C ASN A 104 -16.69 4.80 40.69
N LEU A 105 -17.59 4.90 39.71
CA LEU A 105 -18.76 5.78 39.75
C LEU A 105 -20.08 5.00 39.74
N GLY A 106 -20.05 3.70 39.43
CA GLY A 106 -21.22 2.82 39.41
C GLY A 106 -21.86 2.68 38.03
N THR A 107 -22.89 1.83 37.96
CA THR A 107 -23.48 1.34 36.70
C THR A 107 -24.20 2.42 35.88
N ALA A 108 -24.81 3.42 36.53
CA ALA A 108 -25.48 4.52 35.85
C ALA A 108 -24.49 5.36 35.02
N TRP A 109 -23.32 5.66 35.58
CA TRP A 109 -22.27 6.39 34.88
C TRP A 109 -21.61 5.54 33.81
N ALA A 110 -21.48 4.23 34.02
CA ALA A 110 -21.02 3.30 33.00
C ALA A 110 -21.95 3.28 31.78
N ALA A 111 -23.28 3.30 31.99
CA ALA A 111 -24.24 3.37 30.89
C ALA A 111 -24.07 4.67 30.07
N LEU A 112 -23.86 5.80 30.73
CA LEU A 112 -23.54 7.06 30.05
C LEU A 112 -22.22 6.97 29.26
N ALA A 113 -21.18 6.38 29.85
CA ALA A 113 -19.91 6.17 29.17
C ALA A 113 -20.04 5.27 27.93
N VAL A 114 -20.87 4.21 27.99
CA VAL A 114 -21.19 3.36 26.84
C VAL A 114 -21.88 4.15 25.73
N ILE A 115 -22.86 4.99 26.08
CA ILE A 115 -23.55 5.83 25.10
C ILE A 115 -22.55 6.76 24.41
N LEU A 116 -21.71 7.47 25.18
CA LEU A 116 -20.70 8.38 24.63
C LEU A 116 -19.67 7.64 23.76
N ALA A 117 -19.13 6.52 24.24
CA ALA A 117 -18.20 5.69 23.48
C ALA A 117 -18.82 5.17 22.19
N SER A 118 -20.10 4.76 22.23
CA SER A 118 -20.81 4.22 21.06
C SER A 118 -21.04 5.26 19.98
N VAL A 119 -21.18 6.54 20.33
CA VAL A 119 -21.28 7.65 19.37
C VAL A 119 -19.90 8.05 18.87
N PHE A 120 -18.93 8.12 19.78
CA PHE A 120 -17.57 8.57 19.49
C PHE A 120 -16.83 7.61 18.55
N PHE A 121 -16.87 6.30 18.82
CA PHE A 121 -16.11 5.30 18.07
C PHE A 121 -16.42 5.27 16.56
N PRO A 122 -17.69 5.11 16.10
CA PRO A 122 -18.01 5.15 14.68
C PRO A 122 -17.65 6.48 14.03
N ALA A 123 -17.82 7.60 14.73
CA ALA A 123 -17.42 8.91 14.22
C ALA A 123 -15.90 9.00 14.04
N SER A 124 -15.12 8.49 15.00
CA SER A 124 -13.66 8.48 14.94
C SER A 124 -13.16 7.63 13.76
N ILE A 125 -13.65 6.40 13.60
CA ILE A 125 -13.21 5.56 12.46
C ILE A 125 -13.69 6.12 11.11
N ALA A 126 -14.83 6.81 11.06
CA ALA A 126 -15.29 7.46 9.84
C ALA A 126 -14.39 8.64 9.47
N VAL A 127 -14.06 9.53 10.42
CA VAL A 127 -13.10 10.62 10.19
C VAL A 127 -11.72 10.08 9.85
N LEU A 128 -11.28 9.01 10.52
CA LEU A 128 -10.02 8.33 10.21
C LEU A 128 -9.99 7.79 8.77
N ALA A 129 -11.07 7.16 8.31
CA ALA A 129 -11.17 6.65 6.95
C ALA A 129 -11.16 7.76 5.89
N ILE A 130 -11.79 8.90 6.20
CA ILE A 130 -11.83 10.07 5.31
C ILE A 130 -10.44 10.75 5.24
N THR A 131 -9.81 10.96 6.39
CA THR A 131 -8.62 11.83 6.51
C THR A 131 -7.30 11.07 6.51
N ARG A 132 -7.35 9.74 6.72
CA ARG A 132 -6.18 8.87 6.95
C ARG A 132 -5.26 9.36 8.09
N SER A 133 -5.78 10.21 8.98
CA SER A 133 -5.00 10.85 10.05
C SER A 133 -5.52 10.46 11.45
N PRO A 134 -4.70 9.74 12.24
CA PRO A 134 -5.00 9.41 13.64
C PRO A 134 -5.38 10.61 14.49
N LEU A 135 -4.60 11.70 14.39
CA LEU A 135 -4.85 12.92 15.18
C LEU A 135 -6.18 13.58 14.80
N GLN A 136 -6.49 13.62 13.51
CA GLN A 136 -7.74 14.22 13.03
C GLN A 136 -8.96 13.38 13.45
N SER A 137 -8.81 12.07 13.58
CA SER A 137 -9.87 11.16 14.05
C SER A 137 -10.29 11.39 15.51
N LEU A 138 -9.49 12.14 16.29
CA LEU A 138 -9.79 12.55 17.66
C LEU A 138 -10.17 14.04 17.76
N ASN A 139 -10.11 14.78 16.65
CA ASN A 139 -10.37 16.22 16.65
C ASN A 139 -11.88 16.47 16.88
N PRO A 140 -12.29 17.16 17.97
CA PRO A 140 -13.69 17.38 18.29
C PRO A 140 -14.42 18.20 17.21
N ILE A 141 -13.71 19.08 16.51
CA ILE A 141 -14.28 19.87 15.41
C ILE A 141 -14.61 18.96 14.22
N ALA A 142 -13.70 18.07 13.83
CA ALA A 142 -13.90 17.14 12.72
C ALA A 142 -15.04 16.15 13.02
N LEU A 143 -15.06 15.60 14.24
CA LEU A 143 -16.11 14.71 14.72
C LEU A 143 -17.48 15.43 14.75
N GLY A 144 -17.52 16.64 15.29
CA GLY A 144 -18.74 17.45 15.34
C GLY A 144 -19.26 17.81 13.94
N GLN A 145 -18.37 18.12 13.00
CA GLN A 145 -18.74 18.36 11.61
C GLN A 145 -19.31 17.11 10.94
N LEU A 146 -18.68 15.95 11.12
CA LEU A 146 -19.17 14.69 10.58
C LEU A 146 -20.55 14.32 11.15
N LEU A 147 -20.70 14.42 12.48
CA LEU A 147 -21.96 14.16 13.16
C LEU A 147 -23.05 15.13 12.70
N ARG A 148 -22.74 16.42 12.54
CA ARG A 148 -23.71 17.42 12.07
C ARG A 148 -24.15 17.17 10.63
N ARG A 149 -23.21 16.79 9.74
CA ARG A 149 -23.51 16.50 8.33
C ARG A 149 -24.33 15.21 8.19
N CYS A 150 -24.01 14.17 8.98
CA CYS A 150 -24.64 12.85 8.88
C CYS A 150 -25.75 12.60 9.92
N ALA A 151 -26.15 13.61 10.70
CA ALA A 151 -26.96 13.44 11.93
C ALA A 151 -28.22 12.57 11.75
N ALA A 152 -28.91 12.73 10.62
CA ALA A 152 -30.18 12.05 10.35
C ALA A 152 -30.05 10.52 10.26
N THR A 153 -28.88 9.99 9.90
CA THR A 153 -28.64 8.55 9.68
C THR A 153 -27.53 8.00 10.56
N PHE A 154 -26.59 8.81 11.01
CA PHE A 154 -25.39 8.34 11.70
C PHE A 154 -25.68 7.70 13.07
N TRP A 155 -26.83 7.97 13.67
CA TRP A 155 -27.29 7.30 14.91
C TRP A 155 -27.48 5.78 14.76
N ILE A 156 -27.59 5.27 13.53
CA ILE A 156 -27.69 3.83 13.25
C ILE A 156 -26.39 3.11 13.66
N ALA A 157 -25.22 3.73 13.47
CA ALA A 157 -23.93 3.16 13.83
C ALA A 157 -23.76 2.88 15.35
N PRO A 158 -24.01 3.84 16.27
CA PRO A 158 -23.98 3.57 17.71
C PRO A 158 -24.95 2.47 18.14
N VAL A 159 -26.17 2.49 17.62
CA VAL A 159 -27.18 1.46 17.94
C VAL A 159 -26.70 0.08 17.49
N PHE A 160 -26.18 -0.03 16.26
CA PHE A 160 -25.65 -1.29 15.75
C PHE A 160 -24.41 -1.75 16.51
N LEU A 161 -23.53 -0.83 16.94
CA LEU A 161 -22.35 -1.15 17.72
C LEU A 161 -22.72 -1.74 19.09
N VAL A 162 -23.67 -1.12 19.81
CA VAL A 162 -24.17 -1.63 21.09
C VAL A 162 -24.85 -2.98 20.90
N LEU A 163 -25.67 -3.13 19.87
CA LEU A 163 -26.31 -4.41 19.54
C LEU A 163 -25.28 -5.49 19.22
N SER A 164 -24.23 -5.16 18.45
CA SER A 164 -23.14 -6.08 18.08
C SER A 164 -22.33 -6.49 19.29
N ALA A 165 -22.02 -5.57 20.19
CA ALA A 165 -21.35 -5.87 21.46
C ALA A 165 -22.22 -6.81 22.32
N TRP A 166 -23.51 -6.52 22.45
CA TRP A 166 -24.45 -7.38 23.17
C TRP A 166 -24.53 -8.79 22.57
N LEU A 167 -24.68 -8.90 21.24
CA LEU A 167 -24.71 -10.19 20.54
C LEU A 167 -23.38 -10.95 20.68
N SER A 168 -22.25 -10.24 20.74
CA SER A 168 -20.94 -10.85 20.94
C SER A 168 -20.79 -11.49 22.32
N LEU A 169 -21.41 -10.90 23.35
CA LEU A 169 -21.50 -11.51 24.69
C LEU A 169 -22.39 -12.75 24.67
N GLN A 170 -23.51 -12.71 23.96
CA GLN A 170 -24.38 -13.89 23.82
C GLN A 170 -23.73 -15.02 23.01
N ALA A 171 -22.80 -14.69 22.12
CA ALA A 171 -22.07 -15.66 21.30
C ALA A 171 -21.17 -16.59 22.14
N GLU A 172 -20.85 -16.25 23.39
CA GLU A 172 -20.05 -17.10 24.28
C GLU A 172 -20.72 -18.45 24.58
N ALA A 173 -22.04 -18.55 24.40
CA ALA A 173 -22.78 -19.81 24.52
C ALA A 173 -22.58 -20.76 23.32
N LEU A 174 -22.01 -20.27 22.20
CA LEU A 174 -21.78 -21.05 20.99
C LEU A 174 -20.41 -21.75 21.03
N PRO A 175 -20.21 -22.81 20.21
CA PRO A 175 -18.88 -23.38 20.01
C PRO A 175 -17.89 -22.29 19.59
N MET A 176 -16.68 -22.31 20.16
CA MET A 176 -15.67 -21.25 20.03
C MET A 176 -15.46 -20.78 18.58
N MET A 177 -15.31 -21.71 17.62
CA MET A 177 -15.11 -21.33 16.20
C MET A 177 -16.31 -20.58 15.62
N VAL A 178 -17.53 -20.96 16.01
CA VAL A 178 -18.77 -20.28 15.58
C VAL A 178 -18.88 -18.91 16.23
N ALA A 179 -18.51 -18.80 17.52
CA ALA A 179 -18.46 -17.52 18.22
C ALA A 179 -17.48 -16.54 17.56
N ILE A 180 -16.26 -16.99 17.21
CA ILE A 180 -15.26 -16.18 16.51
C ILE A 180 -15.79 -15.74 15.13
N LEU A 181 -16.41 -16.65 14.37
CA LEU A 181 -16.99 -16.31 13.06
C LEU A 181 -18.05 -15.22 13.19
N LEU A 182 -18.96 -15.36 14.16
CA LEU A 182 -20.03 -14.41 14.42
C LEU A 182 -19.46 -13.04 14.83
N GLN A 183 -18.48 -13.02 15.73
CA GLN A 183 -17.82 -11.78 16.16
C GLN A 183 -17.11 -11.07 15.01
N MET A 184 -16.37 -11.82 14.16
CA MET A 184 -15.72 -11.25 12.99
C MET A 184 -16.73 -10.73 11.96
N PHE A 185 -17.83 -11.46 11.74
CA PHE A 185 -18.92 -11.01 10.88
C PHE A 185 -19.52 -9.70 11.40
N LEU A 186 -19.86 -9.61 12.69
CA LEU A 186 -20.44 -8.42 13.30
C LEU A 186 -19.49 -7.22 13.19
N LEU A 187 -18.19 -7.45 13.37
CA LEU A 187 -17.18 -6.42 13.21
C LEU A 187 -17.10 -5.93 11.76
N PHE A 188 -17.06 -6.83 10.77
CA PHE A 188 -17.05 -6.45 9.36
C PHE A 188 -18.33 -5.73 8.94
N ALA A 189 -19.47 -6.20 9.44
CA ALA A 189 -20.77 -5.58 9.21
C ALA A 189 -20.82 -4.16 9.78
N PHE A 190 -20.22 -3.91 10.95
CA PHE A 190 -20.15 -2.59 11.56
C PHE A 190 -19.33 -1.60 10.71
N PHE A 191 -18.16 -2.00 10.21
CA PHE A 191 -17.35 -1.15 9.34
C PHE A 191 -18.03 -0.91 7.98
N SER A 192 -18.65 -1.94 7.40
CA SER A 192 -19.44 -1.82 6.17
C SER A 192 -20.61 -0.85 6.33
N LEU A 193 -21.38 -1.00 7.41
CA LEU A 193 -22.49 -0.13 7.76
C LEU A 193 -22.02 1.31 7.95
N THR A 194 -20.96 1.52 8.72
CA THR A 194 -20.40 2.86 8.95
C THR A 194 -19.99 3.54 7.65
N GLY A 195 -19.34 2.82 6.73
CA GLY A 195 -19.01 3.33 5.39
C GLY A 195 -20.25 3.69 4.57
N SER A 196 -21.26 2.81 4.56
CA SER A 196 -22.52 3.07 3.83
C SER A 196 -23.32 4.26 4.37
N LEU A 197 -23.16 4.59 5.66
CA LEU A 197 -23.86 5.72 6.28
C LEU A 197 -23.27 7.06 5.84
N ILE A 198 -21.99 7.10 5.47
CA ILE A 198 -21.29 8.32 5.02
C ILE A 198 -21.24 8.45 3.49
N GLU A 199 -21.46 7.37 2.75
CA GLU A 199 -21.50 7.33 1.27
C GLU A 199 -22.40 8.43 0.64
N PRO A 200 -23.66 8.63 1.06
CA PRO A 200 -24.57 9.57 0.39
C PRO A 200 -24.17 11.04 0.53
N PHE A 201 -23.30 11.33 1.51
CA PHE A 201 -22.84 12.69 1.79
C PHE A 201 -21.58 13.05 1.01
N GLY A 202 -21.03 12.12 0.21
CA GLY A 202 -19.86 12.37 -0.62
C GLY A 202 -18.64 12.81 0.19
N LEU A 203 -18.56 12.52 1.49
CA LEU A 203 -17.52 13.07 2.37
C LEU A 203 -16.11 12.56 2.01
N MET A 204 -16.04 11.38 1.41
CA MET A 204 -14.80 10.86 0.81
C MET A 204 -14.39 11.63 -0.45
N ALA A 205 -15.34 12.26 -1.14
CA ALA A 205 -15.12 13.11 -2.31
C ALA A 205 -14.87 14.58 -1.91
N ASP A 206 -15.50 15.09 -0.85
CA ASP A 206 -15.30 16.45 -0.30
C ASP A 206 -13.89 16.66 0.28
N VAL A 207 -13.26 15.60 0.78
CA VAL A 207 -11.85 15.58 1.23
C VAL A 207 -10.94 15.01 0.14
N ASN A 208 -11.51 14.58 -0.99
CA ASN A 208 -10.73 14.39 -2.20
C ASN A 208 -10.37 15.80 -2.68
N ILE A 209 -9.16 16.18 -2.35
CA ILE A 209 -8.47 17.37 -2.83
C ILE A 209 -8.78 17.49 -4.35
N PRO A 210 -9.14 18.69 -4.87
CA PRO A 210 -9.25 18.92 -6.32
C PRO A 210 -8.02 18.34 -7.01
N ASP A 211 -8.18 17.71 -8.19
CA ASP A 211 -7.14 17.01 -8.99
C ASP A 211 -5.76 17.06 -8.35
N ALA A 212 -5.31 15.90 -7.83
CA ALA A 212 -4.04 15.66 -7.15
C ALA A 212 -3.14 16.90 -7.10
N LEU A 213 -2.98 17.51 -5.92
CA LEU A 213 -1.76 18.27 -5.66
C LEU A 213 -0.63 17.39 -6.19
N GLU A 214 0.07 17.86 -7.22
CA GLU A 214 1.17 17.13 -7.83
C GLU A 214 1.99 16.55 -6.67
N PRO A 215 2.22 15.23 -6.64
CA PRO A 215 2.91 14.62 -5.51
C PRO A 215 4.18 15.43 -5.29
N ALA A 216 4.50 15.73 -4.03
CA ALA A 216 5.71 16.50 -3.73
C ALA A 216 6.87 15.84 -4.49
N GLN A 217 7.75 16.63 -5.11
CA GLN A 217 8.78 16.10 -6.01
C GLN A 217 9.54 14.93 -5.35
N ASP A 218 9.79 15.02 -4.04
CA ASP A 218 10.43 13.97 -3.24
C ASP A 218 9.64 12.63 -3.22
N GLU A 219 8.31 12.67 -3.23
CA GLU A 219 7.43 11.49 -3.27
C GLU A 219 7.31 10.91 -4.69
N ILE A 220 7.33 11.75 -5.73
CA ILE A 220 7.46 11.31 -7.13
C ILE A 220 8.79 10.58 -7.30
N ASP A 221 9.88 11.21 -6.85
CA ASP A 221 11.22 10.68 -6.96
C ASP A 221 11.36 9.36 -6.19
N ALA A 222 10.77 9.25 -4.99
CA ALA A 222 10.77 8.02 -4.20
C ALA A 222 9.97 6.89 -4.87
N ASN A 223 8.82 7.19 -5.48
CA ASN A 223 8.03 6.19 -6.19
C ASN A 223 8.73 5.71 -7.47
N VAL A 224 9.32 6.63 -8.23
CA VAL A 224 10.12 6.31 -9.43
C VAL A 224 11.33 5.44 -9.05
N GLU A 225 12.01 5.74 -7.94
CA GLU A 225 13.13 4.94 -7.43
C GLU A 225 12.68 3.52 -7.03
N LYS A 226 11.51 3.40 -6.39
CA LYS A 226 10.93 2.11 -5.99
C LYS A 226 10.61 1.25 -7.22
N GLU A 227 10.02 1.85 -8.26
CA GLU A 227 9.71 1.17 -9.51
C GLU A 227 10.98 0.70 -10.23
N ARG A 228 11.99 1.57 -10.38
CA ARG A 228 13.29 1.22 -10.97
C ARG A 228 13.95 0.05 -10.23
N THR A 229 13.90 0.07 -8.89
CA THR A 229 14.44 -1.02 -8.06
C THR A 229 13.70 -2.35 -8.30
N ALA A 230 12.37 -2.32 -8.42
CA ALA A 230 11.59 -3.53 -8.72
C ALA A 230 11.93 -4.11 -10.11
N VAL A 231 12.00 -3.26 -11.13
CA VAL A 231 12.39 -3.66 -12.50
C VAL A 231 13.79 -4.25 -12.52
N LEU A 232 14.75 -3.61 -11.85
CA LEU A 232 16.12 -4.09 -11.79
C LEU A 232 16.25 -5.44 -11.08
N ASN A 233 15.53 -5.64 -9.97
CA ASN A 233 15.52 -6.91 -9.24
C ASN A 233 14.94 -8.04 -10.11
N HIS A 234 13.87 -7.76 -10.86
CA HIS A 234 13.28 -8.72 -11.77
C HIS A 234 14.23 -9.07 -12.93
N ALA A 235 14.88 -8.06 -13.51
CA ALA A 235 15.89 -8.23 -14.55
C ALA A 235 17.10 -9.04 -14.06
N PHE A 236 17.60 -8.75 -12.85
CA PHE A 236 18.65 -9.54 -12.21
C PHE A 236 18.24 -11.01 -12.04
N GLY A 237 16.99 -11.26 -11.64
CA GLY A 237 16.43 -12.61 -11.56
C GLY A 237 16.45 -13.36 -12.89
N PHE A 238 16.15 -12.70 -14.00
CA PHE A 238 16.27 -13.31 -15.34
C PHE A 238 17.71 -13.55 -15.77
N ILE A 239 18.58 -12.55 -15.60
CA ILE A 239 19.98 -12.58 -16.04
C ILE A 239 20.77 -13.66 -15.28
N SER A 240 20.62 -13.71 -13.96
CA SER A 240 21.29 -14.70 -13.09
C SER A 240 20.88 -16.14 -13.39
N ARG A 241 19.67 -16.35 -13.90
CA ARG A 241 19.14 -17.67 -14.32
C ARG A 241 19.43 -18.01 -15.79
N GLY A 242 20.27 -17.23 -16.47
CA GLY A 242 20.69 -17.47 -17.85
C GLY A 242 19.78 -16.87 -18.93
N ASN A 243 18.62 -16.32 -18.57
CA ASN A 243 17.75 -15.60 -19.51
C ASN A 243 18.17 -14.13 -19.66
N ARG A 244 19.37 -13.92 -20.23
CA ARG A 244 19.93 -12.57 -20.40
C ARG A 244 19.07 -11.70 -21.33
N ALA A 245 18.60 -12.26 -22.45
CA ALA A 245 17.79 -11.54 -23.42
C ALA A 245 16.48 -11.02 -22.81
N GLY A 246 15.78 -11.85 -22.02
CA GLY A 246 14.55 -11.43 -21.34
C GLY A 246 14.80 -10.36 -20.27
N GLY A 247 15.87 -10.48 -19.49
CA GLY A 247 16.22 -9.50 -18.47
C GLY A 247 16.56 -8.12 -19.04
N PHE A 248 17.40 -8.06 -20.09
CA PHE A 248 17.74 -6.79 -20.74
C PHE A 248 16.57 -6.20 -21.52
N LYS A 249 15.75 -7.04 -22.18
CA LYS A 249 14.52 -6.58 -22.83
C LYS A 249 13.57 -5.92 -21.83
N HIS A 250 13.39 -6.52 -20.65
CA HIS A 250 12.53 -5.96 -19.61
C HIS A 250 12.98 -4.57 -19.14
N VAL A 251 14.29 -4.36 -18.92
CA VAL A 251 14.83 -3.05 -18.52
C VAL A 251 14.69 -2.03 -19.65
N THR A 252 15.05 -2.41 -20.88
CA THR A 252 15.01 -1.49 -22.03
C THR A 252 13.59 -1.07 -22.41
N GLU A 253 12.61 -1.99 -22.37
CA GLU A 253 11.20 -1.67 -22.59
C GLU A 253 10.66 -0.71 -21.51
N TRP A 254 11.02 -0.92 -20.24
CA TRP A 254 10.62 -0.01 -19.18
C TRP A 254 11.28 1.38 -19.34
N THR A 255 12.58 1.41 -19.66
CA THR A 255 13.31 2.67 -19.88
C THR A 255 12.72 3.47 -21.05
N ALA A 256 12.34 2.81 -22.15
CA ALA A 256 11.72 3.46 -23.30
C ALA A 256 10.33 4.04 -22.97
N ALA A 257 9.61 3.45 -22.01
CA ALA A 257 8.31 3.94 -21.54
C ALA A 257 8.42 4.97 -20.40
N SER A 258 9.62 5.21 -19.87
CA SER A 258 9.85 6.15 -18.76
C SER A 258 9.63 7.61 -19.18
N PRO A 259 9.06 8.47 -18.31
CA PRO A 259 8.94 9.91 -18.58
C PRO A 259 10.30 10.60 -18.82
N ASP A 260 11.36 10.09 -18.20
CA ASP A 260 12.75 10.51 -18.43
C ASP A 260 13.62 9.27 -18.72
N PRO A 261 13.76 8.90 -20.01
CA PRO A 261 14.58 7.76 -20.41
C PRO A 261 16.07 7.94 -20.11
N ARG A 262 16.61 9.16 -20.21
CA ARG A 262 18.03 9.44 -20.00
C ARG A 262 18.44 9.16 -18.57
N VAL A 263 17.67 9.66 -17.61
CA VAL A 263 17.92 9.42 -16.18
C VAL A 263 17.74 7.94 -15.85
N ALA A 264 16.75 7.27 -16.44
CA ALA A 264 16.52 5.84 -16.25
C ALA A 264 17.71 4.99 -16.74
N TRP A 265 18.22 5.24 -17.96
CA TRP A 265 19.39 4.57 -18.48
C TRP A 265 20.63 4.72 -17.58
N ALA A 266 20.93 5.96 -17.18
CA ALA A 266 22.04 6.24 -16.28
C ALA A 266 21.90 5.49 -14.95
N TRP A 267 20.72 5.55 -14.34
CA TRP A 267 20.44 4.88 -13.07
C TRP A 267 20.66 3.36 -13.15
N PHE A 268 20.10 2.70 -14.17
CA PHE A 268 20.25 1.25 -14.33
C PHE A 268 21.70 0.86 -14.57
N PHE A 269 22.42 1.59 -15.43
CA PHE A 269 23.83 1.34 -15.69
C PHE A 269 24.67 1.44 -14.40
N GLU A 270 24.45 2.47 -13.59
CA GLU A 270 25.18 2.65 -12.33
C GLU A 270 24.91 1.54 -11.32
N ARG A 271 23.65 1.10 -11.19
CA ARG A 271 23.30 0.01 -10.29
C ARG A 271 23.82 -1.34 -10.79
N MET A 272 23.82 -1.58 -12.10
CA MET A 272 24.40 -2.80 -12.68
C MET A 272 25.93 -2.83 -12.54
N LEU A 273 26.61 -1.69 -12.59
CA LEU A 273 28.07 -1.62 -12.34
C LEU A 273 28.43 -2.05 -10.90
N ALA A 274 27.50 -1.94 -9.96
CA ALA A 274 27.67 -2.37 -8.58
C ALA A 274 27.35 -3.87 -8.36
N TRP A 275 26.91 -4.59 -9.39
CA TRP A 275 26.69 -6.03 -9.29
C TRP A 275 28.01 -6.80 -9.18
N GLU A 276 27.96 -7.99 -8.58
CA GLU A 276 29.13 -8.88 -8.43
C GLU A 276 29.78 -9.20 -9.78
N ASN A 277 28.98 -9.37 -10.84
CA ASN A 277 29.47 -9.53 -12.21
C ASN A 277 29.18 -8.29 -13.06
N GLN A 278 30.23 -7.50 -13.29
CA GLN A 278 30.17 -6.27 -14.08
C GLN A 278 30.02 -6.52 -15.60
N GLU A 279 30.17 -7.75 -16.10
CA GLU A 279 29.93 -8.06 -17.52
C GLU A 279 28.51 -7.71 -17.96
N HIS A 280 27.53 -7.82 -17.06
CA HIS A 280 26.14 -7.45 -17.34
C HIS A 280 25.99 -5.94 -17.55
N ALA A 281 26.70 -5.14 -16.77
CA ALA A 281 26.74 -3.69 -16.93
C ALA A 281 27.42 -3.29 -18.24
N LEU A 282 28.50 -3.99 -18.62
CA LEU A 282 29.17 -3.76 -19.91
C LEU A 282 28.24 -4.09 -21.09
N PHE A 283 27.55 -5.22 -21.05
CA PHE A 283 26.57 -5.54 -22.09
C PHE A 283 25.46 -4.48 -22.17
N PHE A 284 24.91 -4.06 -21.02
CA PHE A 284 23.91 -3.00 -20.97
C PHE A 284 24.45 -1.66 -21.51
N ALA A 285 25.72 -1.35 -21.26
CA ALA A 285 26.37 -0.14 -21.76
C ALA A 285 26.45 -0.08 -23.28
N GLN A 286 26.53 -1.21 -23.98
CA GLN A 286 26.48 -1.23 -25.45
C GLN A 286 25.15 -0.69 -25.96
N LEU A 287 24.04 -1.13 -25.37
CA LEU A 287 22.70 -0.65 -25.69
C LEU A 287 22.50 0.81 -25.29
N TYR A 288 23.06 1.22 -24.14
CA TYR A 288 22.97 2.59 -23.67
C TYR A 288 23.76 3.56 -24.57
N ILE A 289 24.96 3.18 -25.01
CA ILE A 289 25.76 3.98 -25.97
C ILE A 289 25.04 4.12 -27.30
N HIS A 290 24.46 3.03 -27.81
CA HIS A 290 23.65 3.04 -29.02
C HIS A 290 22.51 4.05 -28.93
N ASP A 291 21.72 3.99 -27.84
CA ASP A 291 20.62 4.91 -27.60
C ASP A 291 21.07 6.38 -27.53
N MET A 292 22.16 6.66 -26.81
CA MET A 292 22.71 8.02 -26.71
C MET A 292 23.18 8.55 -28.07
N LEU A 293 23.83 7.74 -28.89
CA LEU A 293 24.26 8.14 -30.23
C LEU A 293 23.08 8.40 -31.15
N GLY A 294 22.02 7.57 -31.06
CA GLY A 294 20.76 7.79 -31.79
C GLY A 294 20.10 9.13 -31.48
N HIS A 295 20.31 9.67 -30.28
CA HIS A 295 19.79 10.97 -29.83
C HIS A 295 20.83 12.11 -29.91
N ALA A 296 21.95 11.89 -30.59
CA ALA A 296 23.06 12.85 -30.73
C ALA A 296 23.71 13.29 -29.41
N GLU A 297 23.65 12.46 -28.36
CA GLU A 297 24.27 12.67 -27.06
C GLU A 297 25.74 12.22 -27.03
N ASN A 298 26.52 12.84 -27.91
CA ASN A 298 27.89 12.44 -28.24
C ASN A 298 28.85 12.46 -27.03
N ILE A 299 28.83 13.52 -26.22
CA ILE A 299 29.74 13.67 -25.07
C ILE A 299 29.37 12.69 -23.93
N PRO A 300 28.09 12.56 -23.52
CA PRO A 300 27.67 11.51 -22.59
C PRO A 300 28.04 10.09 -23.05
N ALA A 301 27.81 9.75 -24.33
CA ALA A 301 28.18 8.46 -24.89
C ALA A 301 29.69 8.17 -24.74
N LEU A 302 30.53 9.18 -25.03
CA LEU A 302 31.98 9.08 -24.86
C LEU A 302 32.38 8.86 -23.40
N LYS A 303 31.72 9.53 -22.44
CA LYS A 303 31.98 9.34 -21.01
C LYS A 303 31.64 7.93 -20.53
N VAL A 304 30.50 7.40 -20.96
CA VAL A 304 30.10 6.01 -20.64
C VAL A 304 31.09 5.02 -21.24
N LEU A 305 31.47 5.20 -22.52
CA LEU A 305 32.49 4.38 -23.16
C LEU A 305 33.82 4.38 -22.39
N MET A 306 34.29 5.55 -21.97
CA MET A 306 35.52 5.67 -21.17
C MET A 306 35.38 4.94 -19.82
N ARG A 307 34.24 5.10 -19.14
CA ARG A 307 33.96 4.39 -17.87
C ARG A 307 33.94 2.87 -18.06
N CYS A 308 33.38 2.38 -19.16
CA CYS A 308 33.42 0.96 -19.51
C CYS A 308 34.83 0.46 -19.82
N HIS A 309 35.67 1.27 -20.47
CA HIS A 309 37.07 0.93 -20.72
C HIS A 309 37.91 0.83 -19.44
N LEU A 310 37.59 1.62 -18.40
CA LEU A 310 38.23 1.49 -17.09
C LEU A 310 37.87 0.17 -16.39
N VAL A 311 36.67 -0.36 -16.65
CA VAL A 311 36.23 -1.66 -16.11
C VAL A 311 36.83 -2.82 -16.90
N SER A 312 36.86 -2.69 -18.24
CA SER A 312 37.44 -3.68 -19.13
C SER A 312 38.04 -3.01 -20.36
N GLU A 313 39.36 -3.12 -20.52
CA GLU A 313 40.08 -2.62 -21.69
C GLU A 313 39.59 -3.27 -22.99
N ARG A 314 38.98 -4.46 -22.90
CA ARG A 314 38.41 -5.20 -24.04
C ARG A 314 36.99 -4.76 -24.40
N PHE A 315 36.38 -3.86 -23.63
CA PHE A 315 35.05 -3.37 -23.93
C PHE A 315 34.99 -2.73 -25.32
N ARG A 316 33.91 -3.01 -26.04
CA ARG A 316 33.60 -2.41 -27.33
C ARG A 316 32.12 -2.06 -27.38
N PRO A 317 31.75 -0.90 -27.97
CA PRO A 317 30.36 -0.61 -28.31
C PRO A 317 29.89 -1.55 -29.44
N LEU A 318 28.61 -1.46 -29.83
CA LEU A 318 28.10 -2.22 -30.96
C LEU A 318 28.87 -1.87 -32.24
N SER A 319 29.04 -2.86 -33.12
CA SER A 319 29.84 -2.69 -34.34
C SER A 319 29.28 -1.62 -35.27
N GLU A 320 27.97 -1.41 -35.26
CA GLU A 320 27.28 -0.38 -36.03
C GLU A 320 27.54 1.05 -35.50
N ASP A 321 27.81 1.20 -34.20
CA ASP A 321 28.06 2.48 -33.55
C ASP A 321 29.54 2.90 -33.60
N LEU A 322 30.44 1.96 -33.93
CA LEU A 322 31.89 2.20 -33.97
C LEU A 322 32.29 3.40 -34.86
N PRO A 323 31.78 3.56 -36.09
CA PRO A 323 32.14 4.71 -36.91
C PRO A 323 31.73 6.03 -36.26
N ALA A 324 30.50 6.10 -35.73
CA ALA A 324 29.95 7.30 -35.11
C ALA A 324 30.72 7.69 -33.84
N ILE A 325 31.01 6.74 -32.95
CA ILE A 325 31.72 7.03 -31.70
C ILE A 325 33.19 7.39 -31.94
N ILE A 326 33.82 6.85 -32.99
CA ILE A 326 35.17 7.24 -33.41
C ILE A 326 35.18 8.69 -33.86
N GLU A 327 34.22 9.10 -34.71
CA GLU A 327 34.10 10.48 -35.17
C GLU A 327 33.90 11.44 -33.98
N VAL A 328 33.01 11.07 -33.05
CA VAL A 328 32.78 11.82 -31.81
C VAL A 328 34.06 11.94 -30.96
N ALA A 329 34.81 10.86 -30.81
CA ALA A 329 36.06 10.86 -30.04
C ALA A 329 37.11 11.79 -30.69
N GLN A 330 37.22 11.78 -32.02
CA GLN A 330 38.12 12.67 -32.76
C GLN A 330 37.70 14.14 -32.64
N ALA A 331 36.40 14.43 -32.84
CA ALA A 331 35.85 15.78 -32.72
C ALA A 331 36.00 16.36 -31.30
N SER A 332 35.97 15.51 -30.28
CA SER A 332 36.15 15.89 -28.87
C SER A 332 37.62 15.97 -28.44
N GLY A 333 38.57 15.74 -29.34
CA GLY A 333 40.02 15.78 -29.06
C GLY A 333 40.58 14.53 -28.36
N ASN A 334 39.78 13.47 -28.19
CA ASN A 334 40.20 12.23 -27.53
C ASN A 334 40.81 11.24 -28.55
N MET A 335 41.96 11.63 -29.11
CA MET A 335 42.62 10.93 -30.22
C MET A 335 43.17 9.55 -29.83
N GLU A 336 43.54 9.37 -28.56
CA GLU A 336 44.02 8.09 -28.03
C GLU A 336 42.90 7.05 -28.01
N LEU A 337 41.72 7.41 -27.50
CA LEU A 337 40.55 6.54 -27.51
C LEU A 337 40.12 6.21 -28.96
N ALA A 338 40.11 7.20 -29.86
CA ALA A 338 39.83 6.96 -31.27
C ALA A 338 40.83 5.98 -31.92
N ALA A 339 42.12 6.09 -31.58
CA ALA A 339 43.15 5.16 -32.08
C ALA A 339 42.96 3.75 -31.51
N VAL A 340 42.60 3.62 -30.23
CA VAL A 340 42.28 2.34 -29.58
C VAL A 340 41.07 1.67 -30.24
N LEU A 341 40.01 2.43 -30.54
CA LEU A 341 38.82 1.93 -31.23
C LEU A 341 39.08 1.53 -32.69
N LYS A 342 40.05 2.16 -33.36
CA LYS A 342 40.42 1.82 -34.76
C LYS A 342 41.31 0.57 -34.88
N ARG A 343 42.04 0.20 -33.82
CA ARG A 343 43.09 -0.84 -33.88
C ARG A 343 42.58 -2.28 -33.70
N ASN A 344 41.43 -2.48 -33.06
CA ASN A 344 40.79 -3.81 -32.89
C ASN A 344 39.29 -3.71 -33.10
#